data_AF-A0A924XHR1-F1
#
_entry.id   AF-A0A924XHR1-F1
#
_cell.length_a   1.000
_cell.length_b   1.000
_cell.length_c   1.000
_cell.angle_alpha   90.00
_cell.angle_beta   90.00
_cell.angle_gamma   90.00
#
_symmetry.space_group_name_H-M   'P 1'
#
loop_
_entity.id
_entity.type
_entity.pdbx_description
1 polymer ?
#
loop_
_entity_poly.entity_id
_entity_poly.type
_entity_poly.pdbx_seq_one_letter_code
_entity_poly.pdbx_strand_id
1 'polypeptide(L)'
;MSKIDKSSKIPAPTITSTDKISADNIKQTKVVEQKTNDKKPEPPPKNVFREYFESFVVTLIMVFFGMTFVVQAVTVPTGSMQNTIVINDHLLVNKFVFAPGPSLPFLPMREIKRGDIIVFKYPGEDIINEMDPSNNIYHLQPYVKRVIGLPGETVEFRNNQVFIDGKLLPEHRLASPNPGIDNTSIKTRDFEPMPEGATYSITYSESSLNQSRQGTLDTMDMKYGVAGKPTEVPQNSYFVMGDNRNNSQDSRFWGFVPRENVIGRPMFVYWSYDASKSTKNPLDYIFNTRFDRTFKMIK
;
A
#
# COMPACT_ATOMS: atom_id res chain seq x y z
N MET A 1 -77.64 -51.72 -56.91
CA MET A 1 -78.51 -51.88 -58.09
C MET A 1 -79.96 -51.70 -57.63
N SER A 2 -80.62 -50.57 -58.00
CA SER A 2 -82.09 -50.32 -57.96
C SER A 2 -82.76 -50.31 -56.56
N LYS A 3 -83.66 -49.41 -56.11
CA LYS A 3 -84.60 -48.39 -56.64
C LYS A 3 -84.97 -47.52 -55.41
N ILE A 4 -85.10 -46.19 -55.47
CA ILE A 4 -86.22 -45.37 -55.95
C ILE A 4 -87.55 -45.60 -55.18
N ASP A 5 -87.88 -44.57 -54.38
CA ASP A 5 -89.19 -43.88 -54.21
C ASP A 5 -90.32 -44.50 -53.35
N LYS A 6 -90.75 -43.75 -52.31
CA LYS A 6 -92.10 -43.13 -52.28
C LYS A 6 -92.31 -42.19 -51.08
N SER A 7 -92.74 -40.99 -51.44
CA SER A 7 -93.31 -39.87 -50.68
C SER A 7 -94.70 -40.17 -50.07
N SER A 8 -95.04 -39.52 -48.93
CA SER A 8 -96.38 -38.93 -48.74
C SER A 8 -96.36 -37.71 -47.78
N LYS A 9 -96.76 -36.56 -48.33
CA LYS A 9 -97.09 -35.25 -47.70
C LYS A 9 -98.38 -35.31 -46.84
N ILE A 10 -98.69 -34.27 -46.04
CA ILE A 10 -99.75 -33.21 -46.23
C ILE A 10 -99.90 -32.42 -44.88
N PRO A 11 -100.41 -31.16 -44.73
CA PRO A 11 -100.39 -29.86 -45.48
C PRO A 11 -99.82 -28.64 -44.64
N ALA A 12 -99.25 -27.55 -45.22
CA ALA A 12 -99.76 -26.18 -45.55
C ALA A 12 -100.55 -25.39 -44.44
N PRO A 13 -100.56 -24.02 -44.36
CA PRO A 13 -100.12 -22.93 -45.29
C PRO A 13 -99.16 -21.88 -44.64
N THR A 14 -98.39 -20.97 -45.27
CA THR A 14 -98.66 -19.84 -46.20
C THR A 14 -99.63 -18.79 -45.59
N ILE A 15 -99.48 -17.46 -45.56
CA ILE A 15 -98.79 -16.46 -46.42
C ILE A 15 -98.71 -15.07 -45.69
N THR A 16 -97.69 -14.25 -46.03
CA THR A 16 -97.65 -12.76 -46.21
C THR A 16 -97.92 -11.81 -45.03
N SER A 17 -97.33 -10.61 -44.93
CA SER A 17 -96.94 -9.66 -45.99
C SER A 17 -95.80 -8.70 -45.58
N THR A 18 -95.08 -8.22 -46.62
CA THR A 18 -94.57 -6.82 -46.82
C THR A 18 -93.72 -6.17 -45.71
N ASP A 19 -92.49 -5.70 -45.98
CA ASP A 19 -92.29 -4.53 -46.83
C ASP A 19 -90.90 -4.39 -47.45
N LYS A 20 -90.87 -3.53 -48.47
CA LYS A 20 -89.86 -3.31 -49.50
C LYS A 20 -88.88 -2.16 -49.16
N ILE A 21 -87.61 -2.40 -49.51
CA ILE A 21 -86.70 -1.51 -50.27
C ILE A 21 -86.03 -0.28 -49.56
N SER A 22 -84.76 -0.12 -49.96
CA SER A 22 -83.88 1.06 -49.97
C SER A 22 -82.98 1.24 -48.74
N ALA A 23 -81.73 0.78 -48.77
CA ALA A 23 -80.58 1.34 -49.49
C ALA A 23 -80.18 2.72 -48.95
N ASP A 24 -79.31 2.71 -47.93
CA ASP A 24 -78.30 3.75 -47.76
C ASP A 24 -77.12 3.22 -46.92
N ASN A 25 -75.93 3.64 -47.34
CA ASN A 25 -74.62 3.52 -46.70
C ASN A 25 -73.79 2.25 -46.96
N ILE A 26 -73.15 2.28 -48.14
CA ILE A 26 -71.86 1.66 -48.42
C ILE A 26 -70.84 2.14 -47.37
N LYS A 27 -70.57 1.34 -46.34
CA LYS A 27 -69.41 1.54 -45.47
C LYS A 27 -68.24 0.72 -46.01
N GLN A 28 -67.27 1.46 -46.54
CA GLN A 28 -65.89 1.04 -46.77
C GLN A 28 -65.37 0.20 -45.58
N THR A 29 -65.18 -1.10 -45.79
CA THR A 29 -64.36 -1.91 -44.89
C THR A 29 -62.90 -1.63 -45.24
N LYS A 30 -62.34 -0.58 -44.65
CA LYS A 30 -60.89 -0.39 -44.58
C LYS A 30 -60.31 -1.56 -43.80
N VAL A 31 -59.37 -2.26 -44.44
CA VAL A 31 -58.41 -3.16 -43.80
C VAL A 31 -57.78 -2.42 -42.63
N VAL A 32 -58.07 -2.86 -41.40
CA VAL A 32 -57.40 -2.35 -40.19
C VAL A 32 -56.07 -3.09 -40.10
N GLU A 33 -55.02 -2.41 -40.53
CA GLU A 33 -53.64 -2.78 -40.28
C GLU A 33 -53.39 -2.65 -38.77
N GLN A 34 -53.50 -3.77 -38.04
CA GLN A 34 -53.06 -3.84 -36.65
C GLN A 34 -51.54 -3.69 -36.64
N LYS A 35 -51.05 -2.48 -36.35
CA LYS A 35 -49.67 -2.26 -35.88
C LYS A 35 -49.49 -3.06 -34.60
N THR A 36 -48.84 -4.21 -34.68
CA THR A 36 -48.29 -4.90 -33.52
C THR A 36 -47.24 -3.98 -32.91
N ASN A 37 -47.58 -3.42 -31.75
CA ASN A 37 -46.69 -2.61 -30.95
C ASN A 37 -45.71 -3.56 -30.25
N ASP A 38 -44.62 -3.94 -30.93
CA ASP A 38 -43.49 -4.65 -30.33
C ASP A 38 -42.74 -3.71 -29.38
N LYS A 39 -43.35 -3.42 -28.22
CA LYS A 39 -42.60 -2.96 -27.06
C LYS A 39 -41.91 -4.17 -26.46
N LYS A 40 -40.62 -4.32 -26.77
CA LYS A 40 -39.68 -5.18 -26.05
C LYS A 40 -39.95 -5.02 -24.54
N PRO A 41 -40.14 -6.10 -23.75
CA PRO A 41 -40.46 -5.97 -22.35
C PRO A 41 -39.38 -5.13 -21.66
N GLU A 42 -39.78 -4.00 -21.06
CA GLU A 42 -38.86 -3.18 -20.29
C GLU A 42 -38.30 -4.04 -19.16
N PRO A 43 -36.97 -4.04 -18.96
CA PRO A 43 -36.37 -4.85 -17.90
C PRO A 43 -37.02 -4.44 -16.57
N PRO A 44 -37.32 -5.41 -15.69
CA PRO A 44 -37.96 -5.11 -14.41
C PRO A 44 -37.15 -4.03 -13.68
N PRO A 45 -37.82 -3.05 -13.04
CA PRO A 45 -37.13 -1.94 -12.38
C PRO A 45 -36.10 -2.51 -11.42
N LYS A 46 -34.82 -2.20 -11.67
CA LYS A 46 -33.73 -2.71 -10.84
C LYS A 46 -33.99 -2.26 -9.41
N ASN A 47 -33.96 -3.20 -8.46
CA ASN A 47 -34.18 -2.89 -7.05
C ASN A 47 -33.07 -1.94 -6.58
N VAL A 48 -33.44 -0.75 -6.11
CA VAL A 48 -32.51 0.30 -5.63
C VAL A 48 -31.52 -0.26 -4.61
N PHE A 49 -31.97 -1.15 -3.72
CA PHE A 49 -31.09 -1.81 -2.75
C PHE A 49 -29.99 -2.66 -3.41
N ARG A 50 -30.33 -3.35 -4.50
CA ARG A 50 -29.37 -4.17 -5.25
C ARG A 50 -28.31 -3.31 -5.93
N GLU A 51 -28.68 -2.14 -6.44
CA GLU A 51 -27.73 -1.20 -7.07
C GLU A 51 -26.72 -0.63 -6.06
N TYR A 52 -27.19 -0.23 -4.87
CA TYR A 52 -26.30 0.17 -3.78
C TYR A 52 -25.40 -0.98 -3.32
N PHE A 53 -25.95 -2.18 -3.19
CA PHE A 53 -25.18 -3.36 -2.80
C PHE A 53 -24.11 -3.72 -3.85
N GLU A 54 -24.46 -3.75 -5.14
CA GLU A 54 -23.52 -3.98 -6.24
C GLU A 54 -22.39 -2.94 -6.22
N SER A 55 -22.72 -1.66 -6.03
CA SER A 55 -21.73 -0.58 -5.94
C SER A 55 -20.80 -0.72 -4.73
N PHE A 56 -21.36 -1.09 -3.57
CA PHE A 56 -20.60 -1.36 -2.35
C PHE A 56 -19.63 -2.55 -2.55
N VAL A 57 -20.11 -3.64 -3.15
CA VAL A 57 -19.30 -4.83 -3.43
C VAL A 57 -18.18 -4.49 -4.42
N VAL A 58 -18.46 -3.77 -5.51
CA VAL A 58 -17.44 -3.33 -6.47
C VAL A 58 -16.39 -2.45 -5.79
N THR A 59 -16.82 -1.51 -4.94
CA THR A 59 -15.90 -0.66 -4.17
C THR A 59 -15.01 -1.48 -3.26
N LEU A 60 -15.59 -2.45 -2.55
CA LEU A 60 -14.84 -3.34 -1.66
C LEU A 60 -13.82 -4.19 -2.42
N ILE A 61 -14.19 -4.73 -3.58
CA ILE A 61 -13.28 -5.45 -4.48
C ILE A 61 -12.14 -4.53 -4.92
N MET A 62 -12.43 -3.30 -5.34
CA MET A 62 -11.40 -2.35 -5.76
C MET A 62 -10.46 -1.96 -4.62
N VAL A 63 -10.97 -1.76 -3.40
CA VAL A 63 -10.16 -1.48 -2.21
C VAL A 63 -9.28 -2.67 -1.88
N PHE A 64 -9.82 -3.89 -1.84
CA PHE A 64 -9.02 -5.08 -1.57
C PHE A 64 -7.99 -5.36 -2.65
N PHE A 65 -8.34 -5.17 -3.93
CA PHE A 65 -7.39 -5.26 -5.02
C PHE A 65 -6.27 -4.23 -4.85
N GLY A 66 -6.61 -2.97 -4.57
CA GLY A 66 -5.66 -1.91 -4.28
C GLY A 66 -4.73 -2.24 -3.12
N MET A 67 -5.27 -2.70 -2.00
CA MET A 67 -4.52 -3.08 -0.80
C MET A 67 -3.72 -4.39 -0.94
N THR A 68 -4.08 -5.25 -1.89
CA THR A 68 -3.34 -6.50 -2.11
C THR A 68 -2.16 -6.27 -3.06
N PHE A 69 -2.39 -5.53 -4.14
CA PHE A 69 -1.44 -5.41 -5.25
C PHE A 69 -0.70 -4.08 -5.30
N VAL A 70 -1.33 -2.96 -4.90
CA VAL A 70 -0.78 -1.61 -5.09
C VAL A 70 -0.08 -1.10 -3.84
N VAL A 71 -0.80 -1.09 -2.73
CA VAL A 71 -0.36 -0.47 -1.49
C VAL A 71 -0.40 -1.47 -0.35
N GLN A 72 0.45 -1.28 0.65
CA GLN A 72 0.41 -2.05 1.88
C GLN A 72 0.45 -1.12 3.08
N ALA A 73 -0.47 -1.33 4.02
CA ALA A 73 -0.43 -0.66 5.32
C ALA A 73 0.54 -1.40 6.24
N VAL A 74 1.52 -0.68 6.79
CA VAL A 74 2.49 -1.24 7.76
C VAL A 74 2.58 -0.33 8.98
N THR A 75 2.76 -0.93 10.15
CA THR A 75 2.99 -0.19 11.41
C THR A 75 4.46 -0.27 11.77
N VAL A 76 5.04 0.82 12.27
CA VAL A 76 6.44 0.85 12.70
C VAL A 76 6.55 0.71 14.22
N PRO A 77 7.08 -0.43 14.73
CA PRO A 77 7.17 -0.67 16.17
C PRO A 77 8.45 -0.12 16.80
N THR A 78 9.48 0.21 16.02
CA THR A 78 10.82 0.58 16.54
C THR A 78 11.23 2.00 16.21
N GLY A 79 12.13 2.55 17.03
CA GLY A 79 12.65 3.91 16.92
C GLY A 79 13.85 4.10 15.97
N SER A 80 14.20 3.09 15.18
CA SER A 80 15.43 3.09 14.36
C SER A 80 15.44 4.14 13.23
N MET A 81 14.26 4.56 12.78
CA MET A 81 14.09 5.63 11.78
C MET A 81 13.60 6.94 12.42
N GLN A 82 13.65 7.06 13.75
CA GLN A 82 13.24 8.27 14.46
C GLN A 82 14.01 9.48 13.94
N ASN A 83 13.33 10.63 13.91
CA ASN A 83 13.59 11.84 13.09
C ASN A 83 12.76 11.86 11.80
N THR A 84 12.72 10.75 11.06
CA THR A 84 11.94 10.64 9.82
C THR A 84 10.59 9.94 10.09
N ILE A 85 10.65 8.74 10.66
CA ILE A 85 9.52 7.88 11.01
C ILE A 85 9.59 7.58 12.50
N VAL A 86 8.50 7.85 13.23
CA VAL A 86 8.46 7.63 14.68
C VAL A 86 7.74 6.34 15.02
N ILE A 87 7.90 5.89 16.27
CA ILE A 87 7.22 4.71 16.80
C ILE A 87 5.70 4.93 16.72
N ASN A 88 5.00 3.90 16.24
CA ASN A 88 3.55 3.87 15.95
C ASN A 88 3.09 4.80 14.83
N ASP A 89 4.00 5.17 13.91
CA ASP A 89 3.54 5.61 12.59
C ASP A 89 3.00 4.41 11.81
N HIS A 90 1.85 4.62 11.18
CA HIS A 90 1.27 3.72 10.21
C HIS A 90 1.53 4.27 8.81
N LEU A 91 2.30 3.52 8.03
CA LEU A 91 2.78 3.93 6.71
C LEU A 91 1.94 3.29 5.62
N LEU A 92 1.69 4.06 4.57
CA LEU A 92 1.21 3.50 3.31
C LEU A 92 2.40 3.25 2.38
N VAL A 93 2.64 2.00 2.03
CA VAL A 93 3.79 1.54 1.26
C VAL A 93 3.40 1.29 -0.18
N ASN A 94 4.12 1.88 -1.13
CA ASN A 94 3.99 1.60 -2.55
C ASN A 94 4.81 0.35 -2.92
N LYS A 95 4.13 -0.73 -3.33
CA LYS A 95 4.76 -1.98 -3.76
C LYS A 95 5.27 -1.92 -5.21
N PHE A 96 4.67 -1.08 -6.05
CA PHE A 96 4.97 -1.01 -7.48
C PHE A 96 6.23 -0.24 -7.83
N VAL A 97 6.61 0.76 -7.03
CA VAL A 97 7.77 1.62 -7.37
C VAL A 97 9.05 0.82 -7.54
N PHE A 98 9.19 -0.27 -6.78
CA PHE A 98 10.31 -1.22 -6.84
C PHE A 98 9.83 -2.61 -7.29
N ALA A 99 8.78 -2.70 -8.12
CA ALA A 99 8.41 -4.00 -8.68
C ALA A 99 9.45 -4.43 -9.73
N PRO A 100 9.92 -5.68 -9.71
CA PRO A 100 10.75 -6.21 -10.78
C PRO A 100 9.90 -6.35 -12.06
N GLY A 101 10.51 -6.10 -13.22
CA GLY A 101 9.85 -6.30 -14.52
C GLY A 101 10.03 -5.13 -15.50
N PRO A 102 9.42 -5.22 -16.69
CA PRO A 102 9.50 -4.18 -17.70
C PRO A 102 8.90 -2.87 -17.17
N SER A 103 9.63 -1.78 -17.31
CA SER A 103 9.14 -0.45 -16.96
C SER A 103 7.98 -0.09 -17.89
N LEU A 104 6.78 0.02 -17.32
CA LEU A 104 5.60 0.50 -18.03
C LEU A 104 5.59 2.03 -17.98
N PRO A 105 5.38 2.74 -19.12
CA PRO A 105 5.59 4.20 -19.20
C PRO A 105 4.64 5.04 -18.33
N PHE A 106 3.53 4.46 -17.88
CA PHE A 106 2.54 5.12 -17.02
C PHE A 106 2.64 4.71 -15.55
N LEU A 107 3.56 3.79 -15.21
CA LEU A 107 3.81 3.39 -13.82
C LEU A 107 5.13 4.01 -13.35
N PRO A 108 5.20 4.49 -12.09
CA PRO A 108 6.42 5.08 -11.54
C PRO A 108 7.43 4.00 -11.12
N MET A 109 7.67 2.99 -11.95
CA MET A 109 8.63 1.93 -11.70
C MET A 109 10.05 2.45 -11.89
N ARG A 110 10.93 2.22 -10.91
CA ARG A 110 12.34 2.58 -11.00
C ARG A 110 13.19 1.70 -10.10
N GLU A 111 14.49 1.70 -10.37
CA GLU A 111 15.44 1.08 -9.47
C GLU A 111 15.54 1.82 -8.13
N ILE A 112 15.92 1.06 -7.11
CA ILE A 112 16.22 1.58 -5.78
C ILE A 112 17.50 2.40 -5.85
N LYS A 113 17.46 3.61 -5.28
CA LYS A 113 18.58 4.55 -5.26
C LYS A 113 19.06 4.74 -3.83
N ARG A 114 20.33 5.14 -3.69
CA ARG A 114 20.87 5.54 -2.39
C ARG A 114 20.01 6.65 -1.80
N GLY A 115 19.78 6.58 -0.49
CA GLY A 115 18.91 7.50 0.23
C GLY A 115 17.43 7.10 0.21
N ASP A 116 16.99 6.15 -0.63
CA ASP A 116 15.63 5.65 -0.54
C ASP A 116 15.37 4.99 0.81
N ILE A 117 14.19 5.24 1.39
CA ILE A 117 13.69 4.44 2.50
C ILE A 117 12.94 3.26 1.92
N ILE A 118 13.25 2.06 2.40
CA ILE A 118 12.62 0.82 1.96
C ILE A 118 11.96 0.11 3.13
N VAL A 119 10.85 -0.54 2.83
CA VAL A 119 10.20 -1.51 3.71
C VAL A 119 10.58 -2.90 3.20
N PHE A 120 11.05 -3.78 4.08
CA PHE A 120 11.57 -5.10 3.69
C PHE A 120 11.33 -6.15 4.77
N LYS A 121 11.37 -7.43 4.38
CA LYS A 121 11.38 -8.56 5.31
C LYS A 121 12.78 -8.73 5.89
N TYR A 122 12.88 -8.94 7.19
CA TYR A 122 14.16 -9.17 7.85
C TYR A 122 14.93 -10.33 7.17
N PRO A 123 16.21 -10.16 6.80
CA PRO A 123 16.92 -11.14 5.97
C PRO A 123 17.57 -12.31 6.72
N GLY A 124 17.56 -12.33 8.06
CA GLY A 124 18.30 -13.33 8.83
C GLY A 124 17.45 -14.38 9.54
N GLU A 125 17.46 -15.62 9.04
CA GLU A 125 17.05 -16.84 9.79
C GLU A 125 18.22 -17.51 10.54
N ASP A 126 19.48 -17.15 10.29
CA ASP A 126 20.64 -17.79 10.94
C ASP A 126 21.15 -17.05 12.20
N ILE A 127 20.77 -15.78 12.39
CA ILE A 127 21.12 -14.98 13.58
C ILE A 127 20.08 -15.15 14.71
N ILE A 128 18.89 -15.65 14.37
CA ILE A 128 17.72 -15.70 15.27
C ILE A 128 17.83 -16.78 16.36
N ASN A 129 18.60 -17.84 16.16
CA ASN A 129 18.79 -18.86 17.20
C ASN A 129 19.67 -18.40 18.37
N GLU A 130 20.42 -17.30 18.21
CA GLU A 130 21.39 -16.83 19.21
C GLU A 130 20.84 -15.71 20.11
N MET A 131 19.85 -14.93 19.64
CA MET A 131 19.43 -13.70 20.33
C MET A 131 18.09 -13.75 21.09
N ASP A 132 17.12 -14.58 20.70
CA ASP A 132 15.88 -14.77 21.48
C ASP A 132 15.22 -16.14 21.17
N PRO A 133 15.47 -17.18 21.97
CA PRO A 133 14.82 -18.49 21.82
C PRO A 133 13.30 -18.45 22.07
N SER A 134 12.75 -17.34 22.55
CA SER A 134 11.41 -17.27 23.14
C SER A 134 10.38 -16.44 22.36
N ASN A 135 10.75 -15.57 21.40
CA ASN A 135 9.75 -14.73 20.71
C ASN A 135 9.92 -14.65 19.18
N ASN A 136 9.33 -15.64 18.52
CA ASN A 136 9.19 -15.75 17.06
C ASN A 136 8.33 -14.65 16.39
N ILE A 137 7.98 -13.56 17.10
CA ILE A 137 6.98 -12.55 16.67
C ILE A 137 7.64 -11.33 16.01
N TYR A 138 8.85 -10.95 16.40
CA TYR A 138 9.54 -9.78 15.83
C TYR A 138 10.01 -10.01 14.38
N HIS A 139 10.14 -11.27 13.94
CA HIS A 139 10.61 -11.66 12.61
C HIS A 139 9.54 -11.57 11.50
N LEU A 140 8.26 -11.49 11.88
CA LEU A 140 7.16 -11.35 10.93
C LEU A 140 6.87 -9.89 10.56
N GLN A 141 7.42 -8.93 11.32
CA GLN A 141 7.14 -7.53 11.09
C GLN A 141 8.07 -6.94 10.02
N PRO A 142 7.54 -6.11 9.11
CA PRO A 142 8.35 -5.45 8.11
C PRO A 142 9.30 -4.43 8.76
N TYR A 143 10.55 -4.42 8.32
CA TYR A 143 11.58 -3.49 8.75
C TYR A 143 11.59 -2.27 7.83
N VAL A 144 11.91 -1.10 8.40
CA VAL A 144 12.08 0.14 7.65
C VAL A 144 13.47 0.68 7.90
N LYS A 145 14.24 0.90 6.83
CA LYS A 145 15.60 1.46 6.86
C LYS A 145 15.87 2.29 5.60
N ARG A 146 16.91 3.11 5.64
CA ARG A 146 17.42 3.86 4.49
C ARG A 146 18.50 3.07 3.77
N VAL A 147 18.45 3.07 2.44
CA VAL A 147 19.47 2.43 1.60
C VAL A 147 20.72 3.30 1.58
N ILE A 148 21.82 2.72 2.04
CA ILE A 148 23.11 3.39 2.18
C ILE A 148 24.12 2.86 1.17
N GLY A 149 24.19 1.56 0.88
CA GLY A 149 25.08 0.97 -0.12
C GLY A 149 24.29 0.24 -1.21
N LEU A 150 24.68 0.43 -2.47
CA LEU A 150 24.08 -0.20 -3.65
C LEU A 150 24.90 -1.43 -4.10
N PRO A 151 24.33 -2.31 -4.94
CA PRO A 151 25.03 -3.49 -5.44
C PRO A 151 26.41 -3.18 -6.04
N GLY A 152 27.43 -3.91 -5.61
CA GLY A 152 28.83 -3.78 -6.08
C GLY A 152 29.64 -2.65 -5.44
N GLU A 153 29.03 -1.83 -4.57
CA GLU A 153 29.75 -0.77 -3.86
C GLU A 153 30.40 -1.28 -2.59
N THR A 154 31.47 -0.63 -2.17
CA THR A 154 32.14 -0.91 -0.89
C THR A 154 31.69 0.09 0.17
N VAL A 155 31.17 -0.41 1.29
CA VAL A 155 30.72 0.42 2.43
C VAL A 155 31.70 0.30 3.59
N GLU A 156 32.08 1.44 4.16
CA GLU A 156 32.85 1.51 5.40
C GLU A 156 32.24 2.56 6.35
N PHE A 157 32.03 2.16 7.60
CA PHE A 157 31.58 3.01 8.69
C PHE A 157 32.73 3.21 9.68
N ARG A 158 33.17 4.45 9.84
CA ARG A 158 34.21 4.83 10.80
C ARG A 158 33.95 6.22 11.33
N ASN A 159 34.15 6.42 12.63
CA ASN A 159 33.99 7.72 13.29
C ASN A 159 32.65 8.40 12.95
N ASN A 160 31.54 7.69 13.09
CA ASN A 160 30.19 8.21 12.80
C ASN A 160 30.01 8.78 11.37
N GLN A 161 30.83 8.32 10.43
CA GLN A 161 30.78 8.67 9.02
C GLN A 161 30.70 7.41 8.19
N VAL A 162 29.99 7.51 7.07
CA VAL A 162 29.89 6.45 6.08
C VAL A 162 30.73 6.83 4.88
N PHE A 163 31.50 5.87 4.37
CA PHE A 163 32.27 5.98 3.15
C PHE A 163 31.75 4.95 2.15
N ILE A 164 31.56 5.39 0.91
CA ILE A 164 31.19 4.55 -0.23
C ILE A 164 32.36 4.60 -1.22
N ASP A 165 32.92 3.43 -1.53
CA ASP A 165 34.12 3.29 -2.37
C ASP A 165 35.26 4.21 -1.89
N GLY A 166 35.42 4.31 -0.57
CA GLY A 166 36.40 5.17 0.10
C GLY A 166 36.07 6.67 0.13
N LYS A 167 34.99 7.13 -0.53
CA LYS A 167 34.55 8.52 -0.55
C LYS A 167 33.53 8.79 0.56
N LEU A 168 33.68 9.91 1.27
CA LEU A 168 32.73 10.32 2.30
C LEU A 168 31.34 10.52 1.69
N LEU A 169 30.34 9.83 2.25
CA LEU A 169 28.95 10.05 1.92
C LEU A 169 28.46 11.35 2.60
N PRO A 170 27.94 12.34 1.85
CA PRO A 170 27.42 13.56 2.45
C PRO A 170 26.11 13.27 3.18
N GLU A 171 26.15 13.34 4.50
CA GLU A 171 24.99 13.15 5.37
C GLU A 171 24.87 14.33 6.33
N HIS A 172 23.65 14.87 6.50
CA HIS A 172 23.44 15.90 7.49
C HIS A 172 23.31 15.26 8.88
N ARG A 173 24.28 15.55 9.76
CA ARG A 173 24.36 14.93 11.09
C ARG A 173 23.75 15.82 12.15
N LEU A 174 22.76 15.26 12.83
CA LEU A 174 22.09 15.87 13.96
C LEU A 174 22.58 15.21 15.26
N ALA A 175 22.71 16.03 16.30
CA ALA A 175 23.02 15.59 17.65
C ALA A 175 21.74 15.54 18.49
N SER A 176 21.60 14.49 19.30
CA SER A 176 20.58 14.42 20.34
C SER A 176 21.19 14.00 21.68
N PRO A 177 20.81 14.63 22.80
CA PRO A 177 21.26 14.18 24.11
C PRO A 177 20.67 12.80 24.47
N ASN A 178 19.44 12.51 24.01
CA ASN A 178 18.66 11.34 24.39
C ASN A 178 17.94 10.72 23.17
N PRO A 179 18.66 10.20 22.15
CA PRO A 179 18.02 9.58 21.00
C PRO A 179 17.39 8.24 21.42
N GLY A 180 16.05 8.17 21.40
CA GLY A 180 15.32 6.91 21.60
C GLY A 180 14.78 6.63 23.00
N ILE A 181 14.77 7.61 23.92
CA ILE A 181 14.13 7.45 25.25
C ILE A 181 12.59 7.53 25.13
N ASP A 182 12.08 8.36 24.20
CA ASP A 182 10.65 8.62 24.07
C ASP A 182 10.09 8.06 22.76
N ASN A 183 8.82 7.64 22.76
CA ASN A 183 8.10 7.19 21.56
C ASN A 183 7.84 8.32 20.54
N THR A 184 8.34 9.53 20.78
CA THR A 184 8.06 10.75 20.04
C THR A 184 9.20 11.12 19.09
N SER A 185 9.07 12.27 18.40
CA SER A 185 10.15 12.85 17.60
C SER A 185 11.33 13.19 18.49
N ILE A 186 12.54 12.82 18.06
CA ILE A 186 13.77 13.11 18.80
C ILE A 186 14.01 14.62 18.80
N LYS A 187 14.32 15.18 19.98
CA LYS A 187 14.86 16.54 20.07
C LYS A 187 16.29 16.52 19.55
N THR A 188 16.51 17.25 18.48
CA THR A 188 17.79 17.33 17.78
C THR A 188 18.30 18.75 17.70
N ARG A 189 19.62 18.89 17.59
CA ARG A 189 20.30 20.12 17.18
C ARG A 189 21.29 19.80 16.08
N ASP A 190 21.57 20.78 15.22
CA ASP A 190 22.60 20.61 14.20
C ASP A 190 23.95 20.38 14.90
N PHE A 191 24.62 19.30 14.53
CA PHE A 191 25.97 19.04 15.02
C PHE A 191 27.00 19.79 14.17
N GLU A 192 26.76 19.80 12.87
CA GLU A 192 27.52 20.44 11.80
C GLU A 192 26.51 21.00 10.79
N PRO A 193 26.88 22.05 10.03
CA PRO A 193 26.06 22.51 8.91
C PRO A 193 25.79 21.38 7.91
N MET A 194 24.63 21.42 7.27
CA MET A 194 24.26 20.47 6.22
C MET A 194 25.31 20.50 5.08
N PRO A 195 26.02 19.39 4.82
CA PRO A 195 27.04 19.38 3.79
C PRO A 195 26.41 19.44 2.40
N GLU A 196 27.13 20.00 1.43
CA GLU A 196 26.70 20.05 0.04
C GLU A 196 26.45 18.62 -0.50
N GLY A 197 25.32 18.44 -1.18
CA GLY A 197 24.91 17.14 -1.70
C GLY A 197 24.25 16.20 -0.70
N ALA A 198 24.12 16.57 0.59
CA ALA A 198 23.30 15.81 1.52
C ALA A 198 21.83 15.85 1.10
N THR A 199 21.16 14.70 1.15
CA THR A 199 19.75 14.56 0.74
C THR A 199 18.81 14.23 1.91
N TYR A 200 19.37 13.91 3.07
CA TYR A 200 18.64 13.53 4.27
C TYR A 200 19.44 13.86 5.54
N SER A 201 18.75 13.84 6.68
CA SER A 201 19.33 14.05 8.00
C SER A 201 19.30 12.78 8.84
N ILE A 202 20.39 12.50 9.52
CA ILE A 202 20.54 11.37 10.44
C ILE A 202 20.97 11.85 11.82
N THR A 203 20.60 11.09 12.84
CA THR A 203 20.78 11.45 14.23
C THR A 203 21.76 10.51 14.92
N TYR A 204 22.69 11.09 15.66
CA TYR A 204 23.52 10.38 16.64
C TYR A 204 23.27 10.94 18.05
N SER A 205 23.64 10.16 19.07
CA SER A 205 23.78 10.65 20.43
C SER A 205 24.94 11.64 20.53
N GLU A 206 24.79 12.65 21.35
CA GLU A 206 25.87 13.60 21.64
C GLU A 206 27.12 12.91 22.18
N SER A 207 26.94 11.90 23.03
CA SER A 207 28.05 11.08 23.55
C SER A 207 28.85 10.41 22.42
N SER A 208 28.16 9.78 21.46
CA SER A 208 28.80 9.08 20.34
C SER A 208 29.53 10.06 19.42
N LEU A 209 28.94 11.21 19.14
CA LEU A 209 29.58 12.26 18.34
C LEU A 209 30.85 12.81 19.02
N ASN A 210 30.82 12.99 20.34
CA ASN A 210 31.98 13.43 21.11
C ASN A 210 33.10 12.37 21.12
N GLN A 211 32.76 11.10 21.32
CA GLN A 211 33.73 9.98 21.24
C GLN A 211 34.35 9.90 19.85
N SER A 212 33.54 10.06 18.80
CA SER A 212 34.00 10.10 17.41
C SER A 212 35.00 11.23 17.16
N ARG A 213 34.79 12.43 17.73
CA ARG A 213 35.75 13.55 17.63
C ARG A 213 37.07 13.26 18.33
N GLN A 214 37.03 12.47 19.40
CA GLN A 214 38.20 12.09 20.19
C GLN A 214 38.91 10.84 19.64
N GLY A 215 38.35 10.18 18.61
CA GLY A 215 38.87 8.92 18.09
C GLY A 215 38.70 7.73 19.04
N THR A 216 37.79 7.83 20.01
CA THR A 216 37.54 6.82 21.05
C THR A 216 36.21 6.07 20.85
N LEU A 217 35.59 6.22 19.68
CA LEU A 217 34.33 5.57 19.37
C LEU A 217 34.53 4.06 19.26
N ASP A 218 33.85 3.32 20.13
CA ASP A 218 33.80 1.87 20.06
C ASP A 218 32.78 1.40 19.00
N THR A 219 33.16 0.42 18.21
CA THR A 219 32.33 -0.22 17.17
C THR A 219 32.40 -1.74 17.24
N MET A 220 32.87 -2.32 18.35
CA MET A 220 33.14 -3.77 18.49
C MET A 220 31.95 -4.68 18.16
N ASP A 221 30.71 -4.24 18.40
CA ASP A 221 29.52 -5.05 18.12
C ASP A 221 29.10 -5.07 16.63
N MET A 222 29.67 -4.17 15.82
CA MET A 222 29.36 -4.09 14.38
C MET A 222 30.22 -5.10 13.62
N LYS A 223 29.59 -5.89 12.73
CA LYS A 223 30.22 -7.00 12.00
C LYS A 223 30.57 -6.66 10.55
N TYR A 224 29.81 -5.75 9.92
CA TYR A 224 29.88 -5.46 8.49
C TYR A 224 30.13 -3.99 8.20
N GLY A 225 31.01 -3.72 7.24
CA GLY A 225 31.36 -2.38 6.78
C GLY A 225 31.87 -1.51 7.91
N VAL A 226 32.79 -2.01 8.74
CA VAL A 226 33.33 -1.29 9.91
C VAL A 226 34.73 -0.75 9.61
N ALA A 227 35.23 0.13 10.46
CA ALA A 227 36.54 0.76 10.31
C ALA A 227 37.65 -0.29 10.09
N GLY A 228 38.40 -0.16 8.99
CA GLY A 228 39.48 -1.08 8.64
C GLY A 228 39.02 -2.43 8.07
N LYS A 229 37.71 -2.69 8.02
CA LYS A 229 37.11 -3.86 7.39
C LYS A 229 35.93 -3.42 6.50
N PRO A 230 36.21 -2.69 5.40
CA PRO A 230 35.20 -2.32 4.43
C PRO A 230 34.52 -3.57 3.87
N THR A 231 33.27 -3.42 3.44
CA THR A 231 32.47 -4.56 3.00
C THR A 231 31.80 -4.24 1.66
N GLU A 232 32.05 -5.09 0.67
CA GLU A 232 31.40 -5.01 -0.63
C GLU A 232 29.95 -5.50 -0.53
N VAL A 233 29.02 -4.72 -1.08
CA VAL A 233 27.61 -5.08 -1.16
C VAL A 233 27.41 -6.09 -2.29
N PRO A 234 26.89 -7.30 -2.01
CA PRO A 234 26.66 -8.29 -3.04
C PRO A 234 25.73 -7.78 -4.14
N GLN A 235 25.86 -8.38 -5.33
CA GLN A 235 24.91 -8.16 -6.41
C GLN A 235 23.49 -8.49 -5.93
N ASN A 236 22.49 -7.73 -6.41
CA ASN A 236 21.08 -7.84 -6.00
C ASN A 236 20.84 -7.68 -4.49
N SER A 237 21.72 -7.01 -3.76
CA SER A 237 21.54 -6.73 -2.34
C SER A 237 21.81 -5.27 -2.01
N TYR A 238 21.36 -4.83 -0.84
CA TYR A 238 21.55 -3.46 -0.35
C TYR A 238 22.13 -3.45 1.05
N PHE A 239 22.99 -2.48 1.33
CA PHE A 239 23.39 -2.14 2.70
C PHE A 239 22.47 -1.02 3.20
N VAL A 240 21.80 -1.24 4.34
CA VAL A 240 20.81 -0.30 4.86
C VAL A 240 21.15 0.13 6.28
N MET A 241 20.81 1.37 6.63
CA MET A 241 20.99 1.90 7.99
C MET A 241 19.74 2.65 8.47
N GLY A 242 19.58 2.71 9.78
CA GLY A 242 18.56 3.56 10.41
C GLY A 242 19.00 5.02 10.44
N ASP A 243 18.02 5.93 10.38
CA ASP A 243 18.28 7.36 10.53
C ASP A 243 18.66 7.71 11.99
N ASN A 244 18.18 6.94 12.98
CA ASN A 244 18.64 7.00 14.37
C ASN A 244 19.82 6.03 14.56
N ARG A 245 21.04 6.52 14.29
CA ARG A 245 22.23 5.68 14.06
C ARG A 245 22.71 4.90 15.26
N ASN A 246 22.56 5.45 16.46
CA ASN A 246 22.91 4.76 17.69
C ASN A 246 21.82 3.80 18.19
N ASN A 247 20.57 3.94 17.71
CA ASN A 247 19.43 3.11 18.10
C ASN A 247 18.86 2.31 16.92
N SER A 248 19.75 1.71 16.12
CA SER A 248 19.37 0.97 14.93
C SER A 248 20.22 -0.27 14.76
N GLN A 249 19.61 -1.44 14.95
CA GLN A 249 20.14 -2.72 14.49
C GLN A 249 19.87 -2.86 12.99
N ASP A 250 20.87 -2.56 12.19
CA ASP A 250 20.81 -2.52 10.72
C ASP A 250 21.97 -3.30 10.08
N SER A 251 22.28 -3.04 8.80
CA SER A 251 23.24 -3.84 8.05
C SER A 251 24.63 -3.92 8.68
N ARG A 252 24.99 -2.96 9.53
CA ARG A 252 26.23 -3.01 10.34
C ARG A 252 26.30 -4.26 11.22
N PHE A 253 25.17 -4.81 11.65
CA PHE A 253 25.08 -5.95 12.58
C PHE A 253 24.76 -7.25 11.87
N TRP A 254 23.81 -7.24 10.92
CA TRP A 254 23.26 -8.45 10.30
C TRP A 254 23.53 -8.60 8.80
N GLY A 255 24.24 -7.66 8.17
CA GLY A 255 24.65 -7.76 6.77
C GLY A 255 23.60 -7.19 5.81
N PHE A 256 23.41 -7.81 4.65
CA PHE A 256 22.72 -7.16 3.53
C PHE A 256 21.24 -7.53 3.44
N VAL A 257 20.48 -6.69 2.74
CA VAL A 257 19.08 -6.94 2.37
C VAL A 257 19.04 -7.40 0.92
N PRO A 258 18.71 -8.67 0.64
CA PRO A 258 18.47 -9.13 -0.72
C PRO A 258 17.30 -8.37 -1.37
N ARG A 259 17.37 -8.18 -2.67
CA ARG A 259 16.38 -7.42 -3.46
C ARG A 259 14.96 -7.98 -3.32
N GLU A 260 14.85 -9.29 -3.24
CA GLU A 260 13.61 -10.05 -3.09
C GLU A 260 12.94 -9.85 -1.72
N ASN A 261 13.70 -9.42 -0.71
CA ASN A 261 13.15 -9.09 0.60
C ASN A 261 12.48 -7.72 0.61
N VAL A 262 12.77 -6.86 -0.37
CA VAL A 262 12.19 -5.51 -0.45
C VAL A 262 10.72 -5.57 -0.82
N ILE A 263 9.87 -5.04 0.06
CA ILE A 263 8.41 -4.97 -0.10
C ILE A 263 8.02 -3.74 -0.92
N GLY A 264 8.63 -2.58 -0.65
CA GLY A 264 8.28 -1.34 -1.34
C GLY A 264 8.81 -0.08 -0.67
N ARG A 265 8.35 1.07 -1.14
CA ARG A 265 8.71 2.39 -0.60
C ARG A 265 7.60 2.94 0.29
N PRO A 266 7.87 3.35 1.53
CA PRO A 266 6.88 4.05 2.33
C PRO A 266 6.67 5.46 1.76
N MET A 267 5.42 5.84 1.51
CA MET A 267 5.07 7.11 0.86
C MET A 267 4.78 8.22 1.86
N PHE A 268 3.87 7.94 2.79
CA PHE A 268 3.42 8.87 3.81
C PHE A 268 2.87 8.12 5.03
N VAL A 269 2.78 8.83 6.14
CA VAL A 269 2.14 8.36 7.37
C VAL A 269 0.63 8.60 7.24
N TYR A 270 -0.19 7.54 7.14
CA TYR A 270 -1.66 7.72 7.05
C TYR A 270 -2.31 7.86 8.42
N TRP A 271 -1.65 7.41 9.48
CA TRP A 271 -2.07 7.58 10.86
C TRP A 271 -0.87 7.46 11.80
N SER A 272 -0.90 8.15 12.93
CA SER A 272 0.14 8.09 13.95
C SER A 272 -0.47 8.28 15.32
N TYR A 273 -0.03 7.50 16.30
CA TYR A 273 -0.59 7.49 17.65
C TYR A 273 0.49 7.39 18.72
N ASP A 274 0.32 8.13 19.82
CA ASP A 274 1.27 8.12 20.93
C ASP A 274 0.92 7.10 22.01
N ALA A 275 1.43 5.88 21.87
CA ALA A 275 1.15 4.80 22.82
C ALA A 275 1.66 5.04 24.24
N SER A 276 2.64 5.92 24.46
CA SER A 276 3.12 6.24 25.82
C SER A 276 2.08 7.01 26.65
N LYS A 277 1.10 7.65 26.00
CA LYS A 277 0.00 8.38 26.64
C LYS A 277 -1.24 7.53 26.85
N SER A 278 -1.16 6.23 26.57
CA SER A 278 -2.27 5.29 26.75
C SER A 278 -2.69 5.22 28.22
N THR A 279 -3.96 5.52 28.48
CA THR A 279 -4.61 5.39 29.79
C THR A 279 -5.39 4.07 29.92
N LYS A 280 -5.31 3.19 28.91
CA LYS A 280 -6.17 2.00 28.71
C LYS A 280 -7.64 2.35 28.43
N ASN A 281 -7.93 3.61 28.10
CA ASN A 281 -9.27 4.01 27.68
C ASN A 281 -9.45 3.58 26.21
N PRO A 282 -10.59 2.98 25.83
CA PRO A 282 -10.85 2.63 24.45
C PRO A 282 -10.74 3.82 23.52
N LEU A 283 -10.96 5.07 23.94
CA LEU A 283 -10.86 6.27 23.09
C LEU A 283 -9.45 6.85 22.99
N ASP A 284 -8.45 6.27 23.65
CA ASP A 284 -7.07 6.76 23.60
C ASP A 284 -6.58 6.90 22.15
N TYR A 285 -6.95 5.97 21.26
CA TYR A 285 -6.57 6.01 19.84
C TYR A 285 -6.94 7.34 19.16
N ILE A 286 -8.04 7.99 19.56
CA ILE A 286 -8.44 9.30 19.05
C ILE A 286 -7.61 10.39 19.73
N PHE A 287 -7.60 10.40 21.06
CA PHE A 287 -7.06 11.51 21.84
C PHE A 287 -5.53 11.62 21.79
N ASN A 288 -4.82 10.50 21.63
CA ASN A 288 -3.37 10.53 21.45
C ASN A 288 -2.95 10.36 19.97
N THR A 289 -3.85 10.58 19.02
CA THR A 289 -3.47 10.70 17.60
C THR A 289 -2.56 11.92 17.41
N ARG A 290 -1.45 11.72 16.68
CA ARG A 290 -0.50 12.78 16.31
C ARG A 290 -0.89 13.37 14.96
N PHE A 291 -1.86 14.29 14.97
CA PHE A 291 -2.42 14.87 13.74
C PHE A 291 -1.40 15.62 12.88
N ASP A 292 -0.34 16.16 13.48
CA ASP A 292 0.77 16.81 12.78
C ASP A 292 1.57 15.85 11.88
N ARG A 293 1.43 14.54 12.11
CA ARG A 293 2.09 13.49 11.32
C ARG A 293 1.20 12.88 10.26
N THR A 294 -0.12 13.02 10.36
CA THR A 294 -1.03 12.48 9.35
C THR A 294 -0.76 13.14 7.98
N PHE A 295 -0.64 12.32 6.94
CA PHE A 295 -0.19 12.69 5.59
C PHE A 295 1.24 13.25 5.49
N LYS A 296 2.07 13.12 6.54
CA LYS A 296 3.49 13.49 6.45
C LYS A 296 4.18 12.61 5.42
N MET A 297 4.70 13.25 4.37
CA MET A 297 5.48 12.58 3.33
C MET A 297 6.81 12.07 3.86
N ILE A 298 7.20 10.89 3.42
CA ILE A 298 8.43 10.23 3.83
C ILE A 298 9.50 10.51 2.76
N LYS A 299 10.61 11.11 3.18
CA LYS A 299 11.73 11.53 2.33
C LYS A 299 13.06 11.05 2.93
#